data_AF-A0A1X7NKF5-F1
#
_entry.id   AF-A0A1X7NKF5-F1
#
_cell.length_a   1.000
_cell.length_b   1.000
_cell.length_c   1.000
_cell.angle_alpha   90.00
_cell.angle_beta   90.00
_cell.angle_gamma   90.00
#
_symmetry.space_group_name_H-M   'P 1'
#
loop_
_entity.id
_entity.type
_entity.pdbx_description
1 polymer ?
#
loop_
_entity_poly.entity_id
_entity_poly.type
_entity_poly.pdbx_seq_one_letter_code
_entity_poly.pdbx_strand_id
1 'polypeptide(L)'
;MTKIKVENVTKIFGKKSERVTELLDQNKSKQEILQETGVTVGVNNVSFTIEEGEVFVIMGLSGSGKSTLVRMLNRLIDTTQGNIYIDGENLSKMSKKDLREVRRKKMSMVFQNFALFPQRTILENTEYGLEIQDIDKKERTQKATQALENAGLGDYIHQHPNQLSGGMQQRVGLARALANNPEILLMDEAFSALDPLIRKEMQDELVELQATVKKTIIFITHDLNEALRIGDRIALMKDGAIVQIGTPEEILMKPADDYVERFVEDVDRSKVLTAENIMKRPETVNINKHGPRVALEQMKREGISSIIVVDDNRNLKGYVTAEDASEARKNSITSLETILKLDIPTVDRTTTMNDIFSVIHDTVTPVAVVDNKKLVGIIVRGAVIAALAGESEEELINE
;
A
#
# COMPACT_ATOMS: atom_id res chain seq x y z
N MET A 1 2.64 -8.85 -13.74
CA MET A 1 3.70 -9.82 -14.09
C MET A 1 4.78 -9.66 -13.04
N THR A 2 5.23 -10.74 -12.41
CA THR A 2 6.17 -10.64 -11.30
C THR A 2 7.51 -10.08 -11.77
N LYS A 3 7.88 -8.92 -11.23
CA LYS A 3 9.15 -8.23 -11.53
C LYS A 3 10.27 -8.73 -10.62
N ILE A 4 9.98 -8.88 -9.33
CA ILE A 4 10.91 -9.36 -8.31
C ILE A 4 10.29 -10.53 -7.57
N LYS A 5 11.06 -11.61 -7.41
CA LYS A 5 10.69 -12.77 -6.58
C LYS A 5 11.75 -13.00 -5.51
N VAL A 6 11.33 -13.13 -4.26
CA VAL A 6 12.18 -13.43 -3.11
C VAL A 6 11.75 -14.79 -2.55
N GLU A 7 12.69 -15.72 -2.45
CA GLU A 7 12.44 -17.09 -1.99
C GLU A 7 13.34 -17.45 -0.81
N ASN A 8 12.74 -17.62 0.38
CA ASN A 8 13.35 -18.12 1.60
C ASN A 8 14.66 -17.40 1.96
N VAL A 9 14.68 -16.07 1.78
CA VAL A 9 15.89 -15.28 1.97
C VAL A 9 16.19 -15.09 3.44
N THR A 10 17.41 -15.46 3.83
CA THR A 10 17.94 -15.30 5.19
C THR A 10 19.28 -14.59 5.13
N LYS A 11 19.53 -13.69 6.09
CA LYS A 11 20.82 -13.06 6.30
C LYS A 11 21.28 -13.21 7.74
N ILE A 12 22.43 -13.86 7.90
CA ILE A 12 23.15 -14.02 9.17
C ILE A 12 24.44 -13.20 9.09
N PHE A 13 24.68 -12.34 10.08
CA PHE A 13 25.89 -11.51 10.18
C PHE A 13 26.90 -12.14 11.15
N GLY A 14 27.89 -12.86 10.63
CA GLY A 14 28.95 -13.46 11.44
C GLY A 14 29.52 -14.73 10.82
N LYS A 15 30.48 -15.36 11.49
CA LYS A 15 31.19 -16.55 11.00
C LYS A 15 30.50 -17.89 11.35
N LYS A 16 29.51 -17.91 12.26
CA LYS A 16 28.84 -19.13 12.75
C LYS A 16 27.47 -19.38 12.09
N SER A 17 27.39 -19.33 10.77
CA SER A 17 26.10 -19.39 10.05
C SER A 17 25.38 -20.73 10.17
N GLU A 18 26.10 -21.86 10.21
CA GLU A 18 25.49 -23.20 10.29
C GLU A 18 24.77 -23.40 11.62
N ARG A 19 25.45 -23.17 12.75
CA ARG A 19 24.83 -23.26 14.08
C ARG A 19 23.64 -22.33 14.24
N VAL A 20 23.70 -21.12 13.68
CA VAL A 20 22.57 -20.18 13.73
C VAL A 20 21.40 -20.66 12.89
N THR A 21 21.66 -21.30 11.75
CA THR A 21 20.60 -21.92 10.93
C THR A 21 19.85 -22.98 11.71
N GLU A 22 20.57 -23.89 12.40
CA GLU A 22 19.93 -24.92 13.24
C GLU A 22 19.02 -24.31 14.33
N LEU A 23 19.44 -23.20 14.94
CA LEU A 23 18.66 -22.52 15.97
C LEU A 23 17.42 -21.82 15.39
N LEU A 24 17.52 -21.30 14.16
CA LEU A 24 16.38 -20.75 13.43
C LEU A 24 15.37 -21.85 13.07
N ASP A 25 15.85 -23.03 12.66
CA ASP A 25 15.00 -24.19 12.37
C ASP A 25 14.28 -24.71 13.63
N GLN A 26 14.85 -24.46 14.82
CA GLN A 26 14.23 -24.73 16.13
C GLN A 26 13.27 -23.62 16.58
N ASN A 27 12.97 -22.62 15.73
CA ASN A 27 12.14 -21.45 16.02
C ASN A 27 12.63 -20.60 17.20
N LYS A 28 13.95 -20.60 17.48
CA LYS A 28 14.50 -19.66 18.48
C LYS A 28 14.40 -18.23 17.98
N SER A 29 14.12 -17.32 18.89
CA SER A 29 14.08 -15.89 18.59
C SER A 29 15.46 -15.33 18.26
N LYS A 30 15.47 -14.22 17.54
CA LYS A 30 16.69 -13.46 17.23
C LYS A 30 17.48 -13.07 18.49
N GLN A 31 16.80 -12.75 19.59
CA GLN A 31 17.44 -12.37 20.85
C GLN A 31 18.13 -13.57 21.52
N GLU A 32 17.47 -14.73 21.56
CA GLU A 32 18.06 -15.96 22.11
C GLU A 32 19.28 -16.40 21.31
N ILE A 33 19.21 -16.33 19.97
CA ILE A 33 20.34 -16.64 19.10
C ILE A 33 21.50 -15.71 19.36
N LEU A 34 21.24 -14.40 19.51
CA LEU A 34 22.28 -13.42 19.81
C LEU A 34 22.95 -13.71 21.16
N GLN A 35 22.18 -14.03 22.19
CA GLN A 35 22.70 -14.38 23.52
C GLN A 35 23.52 -15.68 23.52
N GLU A 36 23.07 -16.71 22.80
CA GLU A 36 23.76 -18.01 22.74
C GLU A 36 25.02 -17.98 21.87
N THR A 37 24.98 -17.25 20.75
CA THR A 37 26.02 -17.38 19.70
C THR A 37 26.87 -16.12 19.51
N GLY A 38 26.38 -14.96 19.96
CA GLY A 38 26.95 -13.64 19.65
C GLY A 38 26.72 -13.18 18.20
N VAL A 39 25.84 -13.85 17.45
CA VAL A 39 25.60 -13.60 16.02
C VAL A 39 24.24 -12.95 15.79
N THR A 40 24.20 -11.93 14.94
CA THR A 40 22.98 -11.19 14.62
C THR A 40 22.31 -11.77 13.38
N VAL A 41 21.02 -12.09 13.49
CA VAL A 41 20.16 -12.41 12.35
C VAL A 41 19.53 -11.13 11.82
N GLY A 42 19.83 -10.78 10.57
CA GLY A 42 19.35 -9.57 9.92
C GLY A 42 17.99 -9.76 9.26
N VAL A 43 17.83 -10.88 8.57
CA VAL A 43 16.59 -11.28 7.87
C VAL A 43 16.44 -12.80 8.03
N ASN A 44 15.22 -13.28 8.24
CA ASN A 44 14.92 -14.68 8.52
C ASN A 44 13.78 -15.20 7.62
N ASN A 45 14.11 -16.12 6.72
CA ASN A 45 13.18 -16.88 5.87
C ASN A 45 12.10 -16.03 5.18
N VAL A 46 12.51 -14.93 4.56
CA VAL A 46 11.57 -14.01 3.92
C VAL A 46 11.26 -14.46 2.49
N SER A 47 9.97 -14.51 2.14
CA SER A 47 9.49 -14.85 0.80
C SER A 47 8.33 -13.94 0.38
N PHE A 48 8.40 -13.37 -0.83
CA PHE A 48 7.33 -12.54 -1.41
C PHE A 48 7.59 -12.28 -2.90
N THR A 49 6.59 -11.72 -3.56
CA THR A 49 6.66 -11.24 -4.95
C THR A 49 6.27 -9.77 -5.03
N ILE A 50 6.93 -9.05 -5.94
CA ILE A 50 6.60 -7.68 -6.34
C ILE A 50 6.29 -7.70 -7.83
N GLU A 51 5.13 -7.17 -8.18
CA GLU A 51 4.64 -7.03 -9.54
C GLU A 51 5.21 -5.79 -10.21
N GLU A 52 5.31 -5.83 -11.54
CA GLU A 52 5.76 -4.69 -12.32
C GLU A 52 4.81 -3.48 -12.16
N GLY A 53 5.38 -2.32 -11.87
CA GLY A 53 4.62 -1.07 -11.68
C GLY A 53 3.96 -0.96 -10.31
N GLU A 54 4.27 -1.86 -9.37
CA GLU A 54 3.80 -1.81 -7.99
C GLU A 54 4.72 -0.91 -7.13
N VAL A 55 4.12 -0.13 -6.24
CA VAL A 55 4.79 0.48 -5.09
C VAL A 55 4.67 -0.45 -3.89
N PHE A 56 5.74 -1.20 -3.64
CA PHE A 56 5.82 -2.14 -2.54
C PHE A 56 6.56 -1.51 -1.35
N VAL A 57 5.82 -1.27 -0.27
CA VAL A 57 6.36 -0.65 0.94
C VAL A 57 6.84 -1.73 1.91
N ILE A 58 8.05 -1.58 2.44
CA ILE A 58 8.59 -2.41 3.51
C ILE A 58 8.64 -1.56 4.77
N MET A 59 7.86 -1.96 5.76
CA MET A 59 7.65 -1.21 6.99
C MET A 59 8.07 -2.02 8.23
N GLY A 60 8.38 -1.34 9.33
CA GLY A 60 8.68 -1.95 10.63
C GLY A 60 9.59 -1.07 11.48
N LEU A 61 9.80 -1.45 12.73
CA LEU A 61 10.66 -0.70 13.66
C LEU A 61 12.13 -0.69 13.23
N SER A 62 12.91 0.20 13.85
CA SER A 62 14.38 0.13 13.74
C SER A 62 14.89 -1.25 14.17
N GLY A 63 15.85 -1.80 13.42
CA GLY A 63 16.42 -3.12 13.69
C GLY A 63 15.60 -4.33 13.18
N SER A 64 14.44 -4.12 12.54
CA SER A 64 13.60 -5.22 12.02
C SER A 64 14.12 -5.88 10.74
N GLY A 65 15.17 -5.33 10.10
CA GLY A 65 15.83 -5.93 8.94
C GLY A 65 15.53 -5.27 7.58
N LYS A 66 14.68 -4.24 7.52
CA LYS A 66 14.24 -3.54 6.29
C LYS A 66 15.39 -3.13 5.35
N SER A 67 16.31 -2.30 5.83
CA SER A 67 17.46 -1.84 5.03
C SER A 67 18.41 -2.97 4.64
N THR A 68 18.48 -4.05 5.46
CA THR A 68 19.22 -5.26 5.08
C THR A 68 18.56 -5.95 3.91
N LEU A 69 17.23 -6.10 3.93
CA LEU A 69 16.45 -6.70 2.85
C LEU A 69 16.59 -5.92 1.54
N VAL A 70 16.43 -4.59 1.54
CA VAL A 70 16.62 -3.80 0.31
C VAL A 70 18.05 -3.84 -0.20
N ARG A 71 19.05 -3.86 0.69
CA ARG A 71 20.45 -4.05 0.27
C ARG A 71 20.70 -5.44 -0.30
N MET A 72 19.95 -6.47 0.11
CA MET A 72 19.98 -7.78 -0.54
C MET A 72 19.29 -7.78 -1.91
N LEU A 73 18.19 -7.04 -2.09
CA LEU A 73 17.55 -6.85 -3.40
C LEU A 73 18.53 -6.21 -4.41
N ASN A 74 19.32 -5.23 -3.97
CA ASN A 74 20.40 -4.65 -4.78
C ASN A 74 21.67 -5.53 -4.79
N ARG A 75 21.72 -6.62 -4.03
CA ARG A 75 22.91 -7.46 -3.74
C ARG A 75 24.15 -6.68 -3.25
N LEU A 76 23.95 -5.55 -2.58
CA LEU A 76 25.01 -4.86 -1.82
C LEU A 76 25.42 -5.68 -0.59
N ILE A 77 24.49 -6.52 -0.11
CA ILE A 77 24.71 -7.55 0.88
C ILE A 77 24.32 -8.88 0.23
N ASP A 78 25.19 -9.89 0.25
CA ASP A 78 24.84 -11.23 -0.22
C ASP A 78 23.90 -11.93 0.76
N THR A 79 22.96 -12.72 0.23
CA THR A 79 22.10 -13.61 1.00
C THR A 79 22.92 -14.72 1.66
N THR A 80 22.58 -15.11 2.89
CA THR A 80 23.16 -16.32 3.51
C THR A 80 22.47 -17.57 2.97
N GLN A 81 21.14 -17.51 2.81
CA GLN A 81 20.32 -18.55 2.19
C GLN A 81 19.21 -17.90 1.36
N GLY A 82 18.57 -18.72 0.53
CA GLY A 82 17.51 -18.28 -0.36
C GLY A 82 18.01 -17.61 -1.63
N ASN A 83 17.07 -17.20 -2.47
CA ASN A 83 17.34 -16.63 -3.78
C ASN A 83 16.47 -15.41 -4.03
N ILE A 84 17.03 -14.45 -4.78
CA ILE A 84 16.30 -13.28 -5.26
C ILE A 84 16.37 -13.31 -6.78
N TYR A 85 15.24 -13.08 -7.43
CA TYR A 85 15.12 -13.06 -8.89
C TYR A 85 14.61 -11.70 -9.35
N ILE A 86 15.19 -11.17 -10.42
CA ILE A 86 14.69 -9.99 -11.15
C ILE A 86 14.46 -10.43 -12.59
N ASP A 87 13.26 -10.21 -13.12
CA ASP A 87 12.85 -10.69 -14.45
C ASP A 87 13.10 -12.21 -14.65
N GLY A 88 12.93 -12.99 -13.58
CA GLY A 88 13.21 -14.43 -13.56
C GLY A 88 14.69 -14.82 -13.46
N GLU A 89 15.63 -13.86 -13.54
CA GLU A 89 17.06 -14.14 -13.40
C GLU A 89 17.52 -14.11 -11.94
N ASN A 90 18.20 -15.18 -11.50
CA ASN A 90 18.67 -15.30 -10.12
C ASN A 90 19.87 -14.41 -9.82
N LEU A 91 19.66 -13.34 -9.06
CA LEU A 91 20.67 -12.36 -8.66
C LEU A 91 21.81 -12.98 -7.85
N SER A 92 21.52 -13.93 -6.96
CA SER A 92 22.52 -14.54 -6.07
C SER A 92 23.58 -15.33 -6.84
N LYS A 93 23.24 -15.83 -8.04
CA LYS A 93 24.12 -16.62 -8.90
C LYS A 93 24.81 -15.81 -10.00
N MET A 94 24.46 -14.53 -10.18
CA MET A 94 25.05 -13.68 -11.22
C MET A 94 26.55 -13.46 -11.01
N SER A 95 27.29 -13.35 -12.12
CA SER A 95 28.67 -12.90 -12.08
C SER A 95 28.75 -11.43 -11.64
N LYS A 96 29.93 -10.98 -11.20
CA LYS A 96 30.16 -9.56 -10.86
C LYS A 96 29.93 -8.64 -12.06
N LYS A 97 30.10 -9.13 -13.29
CA LYS A 97 29.88 -8.34 -14.50
C LYS A 97 28.38 -8.13 -14.74
N ASP A 98 27.61 -9.22 -14.71
CA ASP A 98 26.17 -9.19 -14.99
C ASP A 98 25.43 -8.41 -13.90
N LEU A 99 25.81 -8.59 -12.63
CA LEU A 99 25.26 -7.82 -11.53
C LEU A 99 25.48 -6.30 -11.70
N ARG A 100 26.64 -5.88 -12.23
CA ARG A 100 26.91 -4.47 -12.51
C ARG A 100 26.03 -3.94 -13.65
N GLU A 101 25.79 -4.74 -14.68
CA GLU A 101 24.88 -4.36 -15.77
C GLU A 101 23.43 -4.20 -15.28
N VAL A 102 22.95 -5.13 -14.45
CA VAL A 102 21.62 -5.02 -13.81
C VAL A 102 21.51 -3.74 -13.00
N ARG A 103 22.51 -3.44 -12.16
CA ARG A 103 22.54 -2.20 -11.36
C ARG A 103 22.66 -0.92 -12.19
N ARG A 104 23.28 -0.98 -13.36
CA ARG A 104 23.43 0.17 -14.24
C ARG A 104 22.14 0.48 -14.98
N LYS A 105 21.46 -0.55 -15.48
CA LYS A 105 20.35 -0.40 -16.44
C LYS A 105 18.97 -0.55 -15.82
N LYS A 106 18.81 -1.48 -14.87
CA LYS A 106 17.49 -1.85 -14.35
C LYS A 106 17.17 -1.23 -13.01
N MET A 107 18.17 -1.01 -12.16
CA MET A 107 17.96 -0.61 -10.77
C MET A 107 18.55 0.75 -10.45
N SER A 108 17.92 1.48 -9.54
CA SER A 108 18.48 2.68 -8.93
C SER A 108 18.18 2.69 -7.44
N MET A 109 19.05 3.33 -6.66
CA MET A 109 18.91 3.36 -5.20
C MET A 109 19.00 4.79 -4.66
N VAL A 110 18.03 5.16 -3.84
CA VAL A 110 18.00 6.37 -3.03
C VAL A 110 18.32 5.97 -1.59
N PHE A 111 19.42 6.49 -1.06
CA PHE A 111 19.89 6.21 0.29
C PHE A 111 19.34 7.24 1.28
N GLN A 112 19.18 6.82 2.54
CA GLN A 112 18.77 7.67 3.66
C GLN A 112 19.60 8.96 3.80
N ASN A 113 20.95 8.86 3.72
CA ASN A 113 21.86 10.01 3.82
C ASN A 113 22.25 10.59 2.44
N PHE A 114 21.43 10.36 1.42
CA PHE A 114 21.54 10.81 0.02
C PHE A 114 22.78 10.34 -0.76
N ALA A 115 23.89 10.06 -0.08
CA ALA A 115 25.17 9.60 -0.64
C ALA A 115 25.62 10.46 -1.84
N LEU A 116 25.51 11.79 -1.72
CA LEU A 116 26.01 12.72 -2.73
C LEU A 116 27.53 12.83 -2.61
N PHE A 117 28.20 12.98 -3.75
CA PHE A 117 29.63 13.24 -3.83
C PHE A 117 29.89 14.73 -3.54
N PRO A 118 30.52 15.09 -2.42
CA PRO A 118 30.72 16.49 -2.04
C PRO A 118 31.63 17.25 -3.02
N GLN A 119 32.56 16.54 -3.65
CA GLN A 119 33.51 17.09 -4.62
C GLN A 119 32.92 17.33 -6.02
N ARG A 120 31.66 16.95 -6.24
CA ARG A 120 30.93 17.14 -7.51
C ARG A 120 29.81 18.14 -7.32
N THR A 121 29.51 18.90 -8.37
CA THR A 121 28.29 19.71 -8.44
C THR A 121 27.04 18.84 -8.42
N ILE A 122 25.86 19.42 -8.21
CA ILE A 122 24.62 18.65 -8.20
C ILE A 122 24.26 18.10 -9.58
N LEU A 123 24.62 18.80 -10.65
CA LEU A 123 24.54 18.31 -12.02
C LEU A 123 25.43 17.07 -12.22
N GLU A 124 26.70 17.15 -11.81
CA GLU A 124 27.67 16.04 -11.90
C GLU A 124 27.30 14.83 -11.03
N ASN A 125 26.62 15.07 -9.90
CA ASN A 125 26.03 14.01 -9.10
C ASN A 125 24.89 13.33 -9.86
N THR A 126 24.04 14.12 -10.50
CA THR A 126 22.85 13.64 -11.23
C THR A 126 23.21 12.88 -12.50
N GLU A 127 24.21 13.33 -13.26
CA GLU A 127 24.68 12.63 -14.47
C GLU A 127 25.57 11.41 -14.17
N TYR A 128 25.99 11.18 -12.93
CA TYR A 128 26.98 10.14 -12.59
C TYR A 128 26.57 8.73 -13.05
N GLY A 129 25.29 8.37 -12.89
CA GLY A 129 24.82 7.05 -13.33
C GLY A 129 24.90 6.87 -14.85
N LEU A 130 24.60 7.93 -15.60
CA LEU A 130 24.68 7.99 -17.05
C LEU A 130 26.13 8.03 -17.55
N GLU A 131 27.03 8.73 -16.84
CA GLU A 131 28.48 8.71 -17.07
C GLU A 131 29.02 7.27 -16.96
N ILE A 132 28.61 6.52 -15.94
CA ILE A 132 29.04 5.13 -15.71
C ILE A 132 28.45 4.15 -16.74
N GLN A 133 27.38 4.55 -17.44
CA GLN A 133 26.81 3.84 -18.59
C GLN A 133 27.45 4.23 -19.92
N ASP A 134 28.49 5.07 -19.91
CA ASP A 134 29.17 5.58 -21.10
C ASP A 134 28.24 6.35 -22.07
N ILE A 135 27.20 7.01 -21.53
CA ILE A 135 26.32 7.89 -22.32
C ILE A 135 27.05 9.19 -22.67
N ASP A 136 26.82 9.70 -23.88
CA ASP A 136 27.44 10.94 -24.36
C ASP A 136 27.23 12.12 -23.41
N LYS A 137 28.25 12.96 -23.26
CA LYS A 137 28.24 14.08 -22.31
C LYS A 137 27.07 15.03 -22.56
N LYS A 138 26.74 15.33 -23.81
CA LYS A 138 25.65 16.25 -24.13
C LYS A 138 24.30 15.66 -23.72
N GLU A 139 24.09 14.37 -24.03
CA GLU A 139 22.85 13.67 -23.69
C GLU A 139 22.67 13.52 -22.18
N ARG A 140 23.72 13.10 -21.47
CA ARG A 140 23.62 12.91 -20.01
C ARG A 140 23.40 14.23 -19.27
N THR A 141 24.05 15.32 -19.69
CA THR A 141 23.84 16.64 -19.11
C THR A 141 22.39 17.10 -19.35
N GLN A 142 21.85 16.90 -20.55
CA GLN A 142 20.46 17.23 -20.85
C GLN A 142 19.47 16.46 -19.95
N LYS A 143 19.63 15.14 -19.82
CA LYS A 143 18.80 14.31 -18.94
C LYS A 143 18.90 14.70 -17.47
N ALA A 144 20.12 14.98 -17.01
CA ALA A 144 20.37 15.39 -15.63
C ALA A 144 19.77 16.76 -15.31
N THR A 145 19.91 17.74 -16.22
CA THR A 145 19.28 19.05 -16.08
C THR A 145 17.77 18.92 -16.03
N GLN A 146 17.15 18.16 -16.93
CA GLN A 146 15.70 17.95 -16.90
C GLN A 146 15.23 17.31 -15.58
N ALA A 147 15.95 16.31 -15.07
CA ALA A 147 15.62 15.69 -13.79
C ALA A 147 15.74 16.67 -12.61
N LEU A 148 16.74 17.56 -12.63
CA LEU A 148 16.90 18.61 -11.63
C LEU A 148 15.82 19.70 -11.74
N GLU A 149 15.43 20.08 -12.97
CA GLU A 149 14.32 21.02 -13.20
C GLU A 149 13.00 20.46 -12.67
N ASN A 150 12.70 19.19 -12.97
CA ASN A 150 11.52 18.51 -12.46
C ASN A 150 11.49 18.46 -10.92
N ALA A 151 12.67 18.38 -10.29
CA ALA A 151 12.82 18.42 -8.83
C ALA A 151 12.92 19.85 -8.26
N GLY A 152 12.67 20.89 -9.06
CA GLY A 152 12.71 22.29 -8.62
C GLY A 152 14.11 22.83 -8.28
N LEU A 153 15.16 22.26 -8.89
CA LEU A 153 16.57 22.58 -8.62
C LEU A 153 17.31 23.15 -9.85
N GLY A 154 16.60 23.59 -10.88
CA GLY A 154 17.19 24.12 -12.12
C GLY A 154 18.19 25.27 -11.90
N ASP A 155 17.87 26.20 -10.98
CA ASP A 155 18.74 27.35 -10.68
C ASP A 155 20.01 26.99 -9.87
N TYR A 156 20.07 25.77 -9.34
CA TYR A 156 21.11 25.33 -8.40
C TYR A 156 22.10 24.36 -9.04
N ILE A 157 21.97 24.05 -10.34
CA ILE A 157 22.69 22.95 -11.02
C ILE A 157 24.22 22.96 -10.85
N HIS A 158 24.83 24.13 -10.68
CA HIS A 158 26.27 24.30 -10.53
C HIS A 158 26.75 24.36 -9.07
N GLN A 159 25.84 24.27 -8.11
CA GLN A 159 26.19 24.27 -6.69
C GLN A 159 26.67 22.89 -6.24
N HIS A 160 27.44 22.87 -5.15
CA HIS A 160 27.88 21.66 -4.46
C HIS A 160 26.89 21.26 -3.35
N PRO A 161 26.82 19.97 -2.98
CA PRO A 161 25.90 19.49 -1.95
C PRO A 161 25.97 20.24 -0.61
N ASN A 162 27.15 20.67 -0.18
CA ASN A 162 27.34 21.42 1.07
C ASN A 162 26.75 22.84 1.06
N GLN A 163 26.37 23.36 -0.10
CA GLN A 163 25.70 24.65 -0.25
C GLN A 163 24.17 24.51 -0.21
N LEU A 164 23.65 23.29 -0.17
CA LEU A 164 22.23 22.98 -0.22
C LEU A 164 21.67 22.58 1.15
N SER A 165 20.40 22.88 1.38
CA SER A 165 19.66 22.34 2.53
C SER A 165 19.52 20.81 2.42
N GLY A 166 19.24 20.13 3.54
CA GLY A 166 19.04 18.68 3.55
C GLY A 166 17.96 18.23 2.56
N GLY A 167 16.82 18.94 2.51
CA GLY A 167 15.75 18.65 1.55
C GLY A 167 16.14 18.85 0.09
N MET A 168 16.99 19.84 -0.21
CA MET A 168 17.53 20.01 -1.56
C MET A 168 18.51 18.89 -1.92
N GLN A 169 19.41 18.50 -1.01
CA GLN A 169 20.31 17.35 -1.24
C GLN A 169 19.52 16.06 -1.50
N GLN A 170 18.39 15.89 -0.83
CA GLN A 170 17.52 14.76 -1.08
C GLN A 170 16.89 14.77 -2.48
N ARG A 171 16.38 15.93 -2.90
CA ARG A 171 15.84 16.11 -4.26
C ARG A 171 16.89 15.84 -5.34
N VAL A 172 18.16 16.20 -5.10
CA VAL A 172 19.28 15.78 -5.96
C VAL A 172 19.46 14.27 -5.97
N GLY A 173 19.39 13.61 -4.80
CA GLY A 173 19.47 12.15 -4.69
C GLY A 173 18.37 11.43 -5.48
N LEU A 174 17.14 11.95 -5.43
CA LEU A 174 16.01 11.44 -6.22
C LEU A 174 16.19 11.74 -7.71
N ALA A 175 16.51 12.98 -8.09
CA ALA A 175 16.77 13.36 -9.48
C ALA A 175 17.87 12.50 -10.11
N ARG A 176 18.96 12.24 -9.38
CA ARG A 176 20.03 11.30 -9.80
C ARG A 176 19.49 9.90 -10.04
N ALA A 177 18.61 9.43 -9.18
CA ALA A 177 18.05 8.09 -9.32
C ALA A 177 17.11 7.99 -10.53
N LEU A 178 16.32 9.05 -10.79
CA LEU A 178 15.36 9.14 -11.89
C LEU A 178 16.01 9.43 -13.24
N ALA A 179 17.11 10.19 -13.29
CA ALA A 179 17.83 10.51 -14.52
C ALA A 179 18.30 9.26 -15.28
N ASN A 180 18.58 8.17 -14.56
CA ASN A 180 18.94 6.87 -15.13
C ASN A 180 17.75 6.11 -15.75
N ASN A 181 16.51 6.61 -15.59
CA ASN A 181 15.27 5.97 -16.02
C ASN A 181 15.18 4.46 -15.67
N PRO A 182 15.42 4.08 -14.40
CA PRO A 182 15.49 2.67 -13.99
C PRO A 182 14.12 1.99 -14.11
N GLU A 183 14.10 0.67 -14.22
CA GLU A 183 12.87 -0.13 -14.13
C GLU A 183 12.43 -0.34 -12.67
N ILE A 184 13.40 -0.38 -11.76
CA ILE A 184 13.23 -0.62 -10.33
C ILE A 184 13.89 0.51 -9.53
N LEU A 185 13.13 1.16 -8.66
CA LEU A 185 13.61 2.19 -7.74
C LEU A 185 13.58 1.66 -6.30
N LEU A 186 14.75 1.61 -5.66
CA LEU A 186 14.90 1.23 -4.25
C LEU A 186 15.07 2.49 -3.39
N MET A 187 14.20 2.69 -2.40
CA MET A 187 14.23 3.86 -1.53
C MET A 187 14.37 3.43 -0.07
N ASP A 188 15.52 3.72 0.56
CA ASP A 188 15.82 3.33 1.95
C ASP A 188 15.61 4.54 2.87
N GLU A 189 14.43 4.63 3.50
CA GLU A 189 14.00 5.72 4.39
C GLU A 189 14.23 7.12 3.80
N ALA A 190 13.97 7.25 2.49
CA ALA A 190 14.32 8.44 1.74
C ALA A 190 13.76 9.70 2.41
N PHE A 191 12.46 9.75 2.75
CA PHE A 191 11.80 10.96 3.26
C PHE A 191 11.92 11.20 4.77
N SER A 192 12.62 10.32 5.50
CA SER A 192 12.71 10.34 6.97
C SER A 192 13.37 11.61 7.54
N ALA A 193 14.36 12.16 6.84
CA ALA A 193 15.12 13.34 7.27
C ALA A 193 14.48 14.68 6.85
N LEU A 194 13.31 14.64 6.20
CA LEU A 194 12.63 15.84 5.70
C LEU A 194 11.68 16.44 6.73
N ASP A 195 11.61 17.78 6.71
CA ASP A 195 10.54 18.54 7.34
C ASP A 195 9.16 18.11 6.81
N PRO A 196 8.08 18.16 7.62
CA PRO A 196 6.77 17.62 7.25
C PRO A 196 6.18 18.17 5.95
N LEU A 197 6.39 19.45 5.64
CA LEU A 197 5.87 20.07 4.41
C LEU A 197 6.58 19.52 3.17
N ILE A 198 7.91 19.50 3.18
CA ILE A 198 8.72 18.97 2.07
C ILE A 198 8.50 17.48 1.92
N ARG A 199 8.39 16.73 3.02
CA ARG A 199 8.03 15.30 2.99
C ARG A 199 6.74 15.07 2.20
N LYS A 200 5.70 15.85 2.49
CA LYS A 200 4.41 15.76 1.80
C LYS A 200 4.55 16.06 0.31
N GLU A 201 5.22 17.14 -0.05
CA GLU A 201 5.47 17.51 -1.46
C GLU A 201 6.21 16.40 -2.21
N MET A 202 7.27 15.84 -1.63
CA MET A 202 8.05 14.76 -2.24
C MET A 202 7.25 13.45 -2.39
N GLN A 203 6.36 13.15 -1.45
CA GLN A 203 5.45 12.01 -1.56
C GLN A 203 4.45 12.23 -2.71
N ASP A 204 3.90 13.44 -2.85
CA ASP A 204 2.99 13.79 -3.95
C ASP A 204 3.71 13.66 -5.31
N GLU A 205 4.94 14.18 -5.43
CA GLU A 205 5.78 14.00 -6.62
C GLU A 205 6.03 12.52 -6.94
N LEU A 206 6.27 11.68 -5.94
CA LEU A 206 6.48 10.24 -6.14
C LEU A 206 5.22 9.56 -6.68
N VAL A 207 4.05 9.90 -6.14
CA VAL A 207 2.75 9.37 -6.59
C VAL A 207 2.46 9.81 -8.03
N GLU A 208 2.68 11.08 -8.35
CA GLU A 208 2.52 11.61 -9.72
C GLU A 208 3.48 10.95 -10.72
N LEU A 209 4.75 10.78 -10.31
CA LEU A 209 5.74 10.09 -11.11
C LEU A 209 5.33 8.65 -11.37
N GLN A 210 4.80 7.97 -10.35
CA GLN A 210 4.35 6.60 -10.48
C GLN A 210 3.15 6.47 -11.42
N ALA A 211 2.19 7.40 -11.34
CA ALA A 211 1.04 7.44 -12.24
C ALA A 211 1.45 7.58 -13.72
N THR A 212 2.54 8.31 -13.98
CA THR A 212 3.01 8.62 -15.34
C THR A 212 3.93 7.53 -15.90
N VAL A 213 4.88 7.04 -15.09
CA VAL A 213 6.02 6.25 -15.56
C VAL A 213 5.88 4.75 -15.23
N LYS A 214 5.03 4.40 -14.24
CA LYS A 214 4.76 3.02 -13.80
C LYS A 214 6.02 2.19 -13.55
N LYS A 215 6.96 2.74 -12.77
CA LYS A 215 8.17 2.02 -12.37
C LYS A 215 7.86 1.09 -11.20
N THR A 216 8.68 0.07 -10.97
CA THR A 216 8.53 -0.75 -9.76
C THR A 216 9.28 -0.08 -8.61
N ILE A 217 8.59 0.26 -7.53
CA ILE A 217 9.19 1.03 -6.42
C ILE A 217 9.18 0.16 -5.18
N ILE A 218 10.35 0.00 -4.54
CA ILE A 218 10.48 -0.62 -3.23
C ILE A 218 10.84 0.46 -2.25
N PHE A 219 9.89 0.78 -1.38
CA PHE A 219 9.97 1.92 -0.48
C PHE A 219 10.10 1.46 0.97
N ILE A 220 11.14 1.86 1.68
CA ILE A 220 11.28 1.57 3.12
C ILE A 220 10.85 2.78 3.92
N THR A 221 10.01 2.54 4.91
CA THR A 221 9.69 3.54 5.94
C THR A 221 9.46 2.89 7.30
N HIS A 222 9.43 3.74 8.33
CA HIS A 222 8.92 3.40 9.66
C HIS A 222 7.62 4.15 9.97
N ASP A 223 7.14 5.01 9.08
CA ASP A 223 5.92 5.82 9.23
C ASP A 223 4.76 5.13 8.50
N LEU A 224 3.69 4.80 9.24
CA LEU A 224 2.54 4.09 8.68
C LEU A 224 1.75 4.98 7.73
N ASN A 225 1.61 6.27 8.04
CA ASN A 225 0.86 7.19 7.19
C ASN A 225 1.53 7.35 5.83
N GLU A 226 2.85 7.32 5.81
CA GLU A 226 3.62 7.29 4.56
C GLU A 226 3.36 6.01 3.77
N ALA A 227 3.42 4.84 4.44
CA ALA A 227 3.15 3.56 3.80
C ALA A 227 1.73 3.47 3.21
N LEU A 228 0.72 3.91 3.95
CA LEU A 228 -0.69 3.91 3.53
C LEU A 228 -0.95 4.89 2.38
N ARG A 229 -0.19 5.99 2.31
CA ARG A 229 -0.39 7.01 1.28
C ARG A 229 0.20 6.62 -0.08
N ILE A 230 1.35 5.96 -0.10
CA ILE A 230 2.10 5.69 -1.35
C ILE A 230 2.06 4.22 -1.76
N GLY A 231 1.79 3.30 -0.85
CA GLY A 231 1.97 1.86 -1.07
C GLY A 231 0.75 1.19 -1.67
N ASP A 232 0.95 0.46 -2.76
CA ASP A 232 -0.06 -0.47 -3.28
C ASP A 232 -0.16 -1.71 -2.39
N ARG A 233 1.00 -2.19 -1.89
CA ARG A 233 1.11 -3.27 -0.92
C ARG A 233 2.16 -2.94 0.13
N ILE A 234 1.90 -3.35 1.36
CA ILE A 234 2.74 -3.10 2.52
C ILE A 234 3.17 -4.45 3.09
N ALA A 235 4.48 -4.61 3.32
CA ALA A 235 5.08 -5.71 4.05
C ALA A 235 5.57 -5.22 5.41
N LEU A 236 4.93 -5.66 6.48
CA LEU A 236 5.35 -5.38 7.86
C LEU A 236 6.42 -6.38 8.29
N MET A 237 7.54 -5.87 8.77
CA MET A 237 8.69 -6.65 9.23
C MET A 237 8.94 -6.47 10.73
N LYS A 238 9.18 -7.60 11.40
CA LYS A 238 9.57 -7.69 12.81
C LYS A 238 10.67 -8.72 12.97
N ASP A 239 11.72 -8.37 13.71
CA ASP A 239 12.81 -9.28 14.07
C ASP A 239 13.46 -10.05 12.90
N GLY A 240 13.46 -9.46 11.70
CA GLY A 240 14.02 -10.05 10.48
C GLY A 240 13.04 -10.85 9.64
N ALA A 241 11.82 -11.12 10.13
CA ALA A 241 10.77 -11.82 9.40
C ALA A 241 9.70 -10.85 8.91
N ILE A 242 8.96 -11.26 7.88
CA ILE A 242 7.72 -10.60 7.48
C ILE A 242 6.59 -11.15 8.36
N VAL A 243 5.84 -10.26 8.98
CA VAL A 243 4.68 -10.57 9.82
C VAL A 243 3.41 -10.63 8.97
N GLN A 244 3.21 -9.61 8.11
CA GLN A 244 2.05 -9.51 7.25
C GLN A 244 2.42 -8.82 5.95
N ILE A 245 1.79 -9.25 4.84
CA ILE A 245 1.78 -8.54 3.57
C ILE A 245 0.33 -8.38 3.15
N GLY A 246 -0.08 -7.17 2.78
CA GLY A 246 -1.42 -6.90 2.30
C GLY A 246 -1.53 -5.52 1.66
N THR A 247 -2.71 -5.21 1.15
CA THR A 247 -3.05 -3.84 0.76
C THR A 247 -3.17 -2.94 2.01
N PRO A 248 -3.09 -1.61 1.87
CA PRO A 248 -3.37 -0.69 2.98
C PRO A 248 -4.63 -1.03 3.77
N GLU A 249 -5.72 -1.41 3.09
CA GLU A 249 -7.01 -1.72 3.70
C GLU A 249 -6.98 -3.06 4.44
N GLU A 250 -6.29 -4.08 3.90
CA GLU A 250 -6.11 -5.37 4.59
C GLU A 250 -5.30 -5.22 5.87
N ILE A 251 -4.25 -4.39 5.85
CA ILE A 251 -3.42 -4.10 7.02
C ILE A 251 -4.25 -3.43 8.13
N LEU A 252 -5.16 -2.51 7.77
CA LEU A 252 -6.00 -1.79 8.72
C LEU A 252 -7.18 -2.62 9.25
N MET A 253 -7.85 -3.38 8.40
CA MET A 253 -9.08 -4.09 8.77
C MET A 253 -8.84 -5.51 9.30
N LYS A 254 -7.70 -6.12 8.95
CA LYS A 254 -7.37 -7.51 9.30
C LYS A 254 -5.91 -7.62 9.75
N PRO A 255 -5.53 -6.99 10.87
CA PRO A 255 -4.19 -7.15 11.43
C PRO A 255 -3.95 -8.63 11.75
N ALA A 256 -2.78 -9.15 11.38
CA ALA A 256 -2.45 -10.57 11.53
C ALA A 256 -2.15 -10.99 12.98
N ASP A 257 -1.66 -10.05 13.81
CA ASP A 257 -1.33 -10.26 15.22
C ASP A 257 -1.38 -8.93 16.02
N ASP A 258 -1.27 -9.02 17.34
CA ASP A 258 -1.23 -7.87 18.27
C ASP A 258 -0.08 -6.88 17.97
N TYR A 259 0.95 -7.31 17.22
CA TYR A 259 2.01 -6.40 16.80
C TYR A 259 1.53 -5.52 15.66
N VAL A 260 0.89 -6.09 14.64
CA VAL A 260 0.29 -5.31 13.54
C VAL A 260 -0.83 -4.41 14.06
N GLU A 261 -1.67 -4.91 14.96
CA GLU A 261 -2.76 -4.13 15.55
C GLU A 261 -2.27 -2.85 16.24
N ARG A 262 -1.22 -2.95 17.07
CA ARG A 262 -0.58 -1.79 17.70
C ARG A 262 0.06 -0.81 16.72
N PHE A 263 0.41 -1.26 15.52
CA PHE A 263 0.94 -0.36 14.49
C PHE A 263 -0.16 0.50 13.89
N VAL A 264 -1.38 -0.02 13.77
CA VAL A 264 -2.50 0.63 13.08
C VAL A 264 -3.43 1.42 14.00
N GLU A 265 -3.24 1.33 15.32
CA GLU A 265 -4.10 1.91 16.36
C GLU A 265 -4.33 3.43 16.17
N ASP A 266 -3.27 4.21 15.93
CA ASP A 266 -3.34 5.67 15.81
C ASP A 266 -3.60 6.17 14.37
N VAL A 267 -3.98 5.28 13.44
CA VAL A 267 -4.21 5.68 12.05
C VAL A 267 -5.62 6.20 11.83
N ASP A 268 -5.70 7.33 11.13
CA ASP A 268 -6.96 7.84 10.62
C ASP A 268 -7.48 7.00 9.44
N ARG A 269 -8.25 5.96 9.77
CA ARG A 269 -8.84 5.01 8.81
C ARG A 269 -9.78 5.67 7.81
N SER A 270 -10.36 6.82 8.15
CA SER A 270 -11.34 7.54 7.31
C SER A 270 -10.76 8.01 5.97
N LYS A 271 -9.44 8.14 5.89
CA LYS A 271 -8.71 8.58 4.69
C LYS A 271 -8.33 7.44 3.75
N VAL A 272 -8.32 6.21 4.25
CA VAL A 272 -7.86 5.03 3.50
C VAL A 272 -9.04 4.17 3.08
N LEU A 273 -10.02 3.98 3.97
CA LEU A 273 -11.16 3.11 3.70
C LEU A 273 -12.21 3.79 2.82
N THR A 274 -12.74 3.01 1.89
CA THR A 274 -13.77 3.40 0.93
C THR A 274 -15.07 2.62 1.14
N ALA A 275 -16.13 3.00 0.42
CA ALA A 275 -17.40 2.28 0.41
C ALA A 275 -17.23 0.78 0.11
N GLU A 276 -16.35 0.44 -0.84
CA GLU A 276 -16.08 -0.96 -1.21
C GLU A 276 -15.52 -1.79 -0.04
N ASN A 277 -14.76 -1.16 0.86
CA ASN A 277 -14.13 -1.87 1.98
C ASN A 277 -15.12 -2.18 3.11
N ILE A 278 -16.13 -1.34 3.32
CA ILE A 278 -17.06 -1.44 4.45
C ILE A 278 -18.48 -1.87 4.05
N MET A 279 -18.76 -2.00 2.75
CA MET A 279 -20.09 -2.39 2.27
C MET A 279 -20.40 -3.86 2.56
N LYS A 280 -21.67 -4.12 2.85
CA LYS A 280 -22.23 -5.45 2.97
C LYS A 280 -23.01 -5.83 1.73
N ARG A 281 -23.16 -7.14 1.54
CA ARG A 281 -24.07 -7.67 0.54
C ARG A 281 -25.52 -7.31 0.91
N PRO A 282 -26.29 -6.69 0.01
CA PRO A 282 -27.65 -6.26 0.33
C PRO A 282 -28.65 -7.39 0.15
N GLU A 283 -29.64 -7.41 1.04
CA GLU A 283 -30.89 -8.12 0.82
C GLU A 283 -31.81 -7.28 -0.08
N THR A 284 -32.40 -7.92 -1.09
CA THR A 284 -33.12 -7.21 -2.16
C THR A 284 -34.39 -7.92 -2.60
N VAL A 285 -35.36 -7.12 -3.06
CA VAL A 285 -36.51 -7.58 -3.83
C VAL A 285 -36.47 -7.04 -5.25
N ASN A 286 -36.98 -7.81 -6.21
CA ASN A 286 -37.11 -7.38 -7.59
C ASN A 286 -38.52 -6.80 -7.83
N ILE A 287 -38.58 -5.55 -8.31
CA ILE A 287 -39.82 -4.80 -8.52
C ILE A 287 -40.79 -5.45 -9.51
N ASN A 288 -40.26 -6.15 -10.51
CA ASN A 288 -41.07 -6.79 -11.57
C ASN A 288 -41.57 -8.18 -11.17
N LYS A 289 -41.01 -8.78 -10.12
CA LYS A 289 -41.25 -10.19 -9.74
C LYS A 289 -41.89 -10.34 -8.37
N HIS A 290 -41.68 -9.39 -7.47
CA HIS A 290 -42.11 -9.48 -6.09
C HIS A 290 -43.11 -8.38 -5.75
N GLY A 291 -44.06 -8.71 -4.87
CA GLY A 291 -45.02 -7.76 -4.32
C GLY A 291 -44.77 -7.48 -2.82
N PRO A 292 -45.60 -6.63 -2.18
CA PRO A 292 -45.44 -6.25 -0.77
C PRO A 292 -45.36 -7.41 0.21
N ARG A 293 -46.05 -8.53 -0.07
CA ARG A 293 -46.01 -9.74 0.77
C ARG A 293 -44.61 -10.35 0.83
N VAL A 294 -43.94 -10.50 -0.32
CA VAL A 294 -42.60 -11.12 -0.39
C VAL A 294 -41.57 -10.21 0.29
N ALA A 295 -41.67 -8.90 0.06
CA ALA A 295 -40.83 -7.92 0.73
C ALA A 295 -40.96 -8.01 2.27
N LEU A 296 -42.19 -8.09 2.78
CA LEU A 296 -42.44 -8.22 4.22
C LEU A 296 -41.96 -9.55 4.81
N GLU A 297 -42.12 -10.65 4.08
CA GLU A 297 -41.62 -11.97 4.50
C GLU A 297 -40.08 -12.00 4.55
N GLN A 298 -39.40 -11.39 3.58
CA GLN A 298 -37.94 -11.26 3.59
C GLN A 298 -37.47 -10.35 4.73
N MET A 299 -38.07 -9.16 4.90
CA MET A 299 -37.75 -8.26 6.01
C MET A 299 -37.88 -8.96 7.37
N LYS A 300 -38.94 -9.75 7.57
CA LYS A 300 -39.13 -10.54 8.79
C LYS A 300 -38.06 -11.62 8.98
N ARG A 301 -37.66 -12.31 7.90
CA ARG A 301 -36.66 -13.39 7.95
C ARG A 301 -35.28 -12.86 8.34
N GLU A 302 -34.91 -11.70 7.78
CA GLU A 302 -33.60 -11.08 7.98
C GLU A 302 -33.56 -10.15 9.21
N GLY A 303 -34.71 -9.92 9.87
CA GLY A 303 -34.79 -9.05 11.03
C GLY A 303 -34.60 -7.56 10.73
N ILE A 304 -34.94 -7.11 9.51
CA ILE A 304 -34.76 -5.73 9.04
C ILE A 304 -36.08 -5.00 8.86
N SER A 305 -36.07 -3.66 8.95
CA SER A 305 -37.26 -2.80 8.87
C SER A 305 -37.47 -2.15 7.49
N SER A 306 -36.49 -2.29 6.59
CA SER A 306 -36.56 -1.84 5.20
C SER A 306 -35.78 -2.79 4.30
N ILE A 307 -36.14 -2.83 3.01
CA ILE A 307 -35.48 -3.66 2.00
C ILE A 307 -35.28 -2.89 0.70
N ILE A 308 -34.14 -3.15 0.04
CA ILE A 308 -33.78 -2.48 -1.20
C ILE A 308 -34.51 -3.10 -2.39
N VAL A 309 -35.00 -2.26 -3.29
CA VAL A 309 -35.72 -2.67 -4.50
C VAL A 309 -34.85 -2.48 -5.73
N VAL A 310 -34.76 -3.52 -6.56
CA VAL A 310 -33.99 -3.54 -7.82
C VAL A 310 -34.83 -4.01 -9.00
N ASP A 311 -34.35 -3.81 -10.23
CA ASP A 311 -34.91 -4.46 -11.42
C ASP A 311 -34.20 -5.77 -11.80
N ASP A 312 -34.58 -6.37 -12.94
CA ASP A 312 -34.00 -7.61 -13.47
C ASP A 312 -32.50 -7.51 -13.78
N ASN A 313 -31.99 -6.31 -14.01
CA ASN A 313 -30.58 -6.04 -14.27
C ASN A 313 -29.81 -5.65 -13.00
N ARG A 314 -30.45 -5.77 -11.81
CA ARG A 314 -29.96 -5.33 -10.50
C ARG A 314 -29.73 -3.82 -10.42
N ASN A 315 -30.38 -3.02 -11.26
CA ASN A 315 -30.31 -1.58 -11.09
C ASN A 315 -31.12 -1.17 -9.86
N LEU A 316 -30.56 -0.27 -9.06
CA LEU A 316 -31.26 0.30 -7.90
C LEU A 316 -32.51 1.05 -8.37
N LYS A 317 -33.65 0.77 -7.74
CA LYS A 317 -34.91 1.49 -7.95
C LYS A 317 -35.34 2.30 -6.74
N GLY A 318 -34.99 1.86 -5.54
CA GLY A 318 -35.39 2.52 -4.29
C GLY A 318 -35.40 1.54 -3.14
N TYR A 319 -36.23 1.79 -2.14
CA TYR A 319 -36.47 0.88 -1.02
C TYR A 319 -37.94 0.88 -0.61
N VAL A 320 -38.31 -0.09 0.21
CA VAL A 320 -39.64 -0.21 0.82
C VAL A 320 -39.47 -0.50 2.31
N THR A 321 -40.34 0.08 3.15
CA THR A 321 -40.34 -0.19 4.60
C THR A 321 -41.33 -1.29 4.98
N ALA A 322 -41.12 -1.92 6.13
CA ALA A 322 -42.03 -2.92 6.68
C ALA A 322 -43.43 -2.36 6.95
N GLU A 323 -43.53 -1.07 7.32
CA GLU A 323 -44.79 -0.37 7.53
C GLU A 323 -45.57 -0.22 6.22
N ASP A 324 -44.95 0.35 5.18
CA ASP A 324 -45.59 0.56 3.88
C ASP A 324 -46.00 -0.79 3.25
N ALA A 325 -45.16 -1.82 3.37
CA ALA A 325 -45.46 -3.16 2.85
C ALA A 325 -46.62 -3.84 3.59
N SER A 326 -46.72 -3.64 4.91
CA SER A 326 -47.81 -4.15 5.74
C SER A 326 -49.15 -3.47 5.39
N GLU A 327 -49.14 -2.15 5.21
CA GLU A 327 -50.32 -1.39 4.82
C GLU A 327 -50.78 -1.75 3.40
N ALA A 328 -49.85 -1.81 2.43
CA ALA A 328 -50.14 -2.23 1.07
C ALA A 328 -50.79 -3.62 1.02
N ARG A 329 -50.29 -4.56 1.85
CA ARG A 329 -50.89 -5.90 1.97
C ARG A 329 -52.33 -5.86 2.49
N LYS A 330 -52.63 -5.02 3.49
CA LYS A 330 -54.01 -4.86 4.02
C LYS A 330 -54.95 -4.31 2.94
N ASN A 331 -54.44 -3.39 2.12
CA ASN A 331 -55.18 -2.77 1.03
C ASN A 331 -55.20 -3.61 -0.27
N SER A 332 -54.74 -4.87 -0.22
CA SER A 332 -54.68 -5.79 -1.37
C SER A 332 -53.88 -5.25 -2.58
N ILE A 333 -52.90 -4.38 -2.33
CA ILE A 333 -51.96 -3.87 -3.34
C ILE A 333 -50.94 -4.97 -3.66
N THR A 334 -50.73 -5.22 -4.94
CA THR A 334 -49.84 -6.29 -5.44
C THR A 334 -48.50 -5.79 -5.96
N SER A 335 -48.40 -4.53 -6.39
CA SER A 335 -47.16 -3.94 -6.90
C SER A 335 -46.38 -3.22 -5.79
N LEU A 336 -45.05 -3.29 -5.88
CA LEU A 336 -44.15 -2.49 -5.04
C LEU A 336 -44.03 -1.04 -5.51
N GLU A 337 -44.38 -0.74 -6.77
CA GLU A 337 -44.21 0.59 -7.39
C GLU A 337 -44.99 1.68 -6.66
N THR A 338 -46.14 1.34 -6.08
CA THR A 338 -47.02 2.29 -5.38
C THR A 338 -46.50 2.68 -4.00
N ILE A 339 -45.58 1.90 -3.43
CA ILE A 339 -44.99 2.11 -2.09
C ILE A 339 -43.48 2.33 -2.15
N LEU A 340 -42.94 2.50 -3.37
CA LEU A 340 -41.52 2.66 -3.59
C LEU A 340 -41.05 4.04 -3.12
N LYS A 341 -40.03 4.06 -2.25
CA LYS A 341 -39.35 5.28 -1.81
C LYS A 341 -38.04 5.45 -2.58
N LEU A 342 -37.81 6.66 -3.09
CA LEU A 342 -36.71 6.98 -4.03
C LEU A 342 -35.57 7.79 -3.37
N ASP A 343 -35.76 8.23 -2.14
CA ASP A 343 -34.85 9.08 -1.37
C ASP A 343 -33.72 8.28 -0.70
N ILE A 344 -33.31 7.14 -1.30
CA ILE A 344 -32.17 6.38 -0.82
C ILE A 344 -30.86 7.09 -1.18
N PRO A 345 -30.00 7.41 -0.20
CA PRO A 345 -28.68 7.95 -0.51
C PRO A 345 -27.84 6.91 -1.27
N THR A 346 -27.10 7.37 -2.27
CA THR A 346 -26.22 6.53 -3.09
C THR A 346 -24.79 7.04 -3.09
N VAL A 347 -23.83 6.13 -3.06
CA VAL A 347 -22.39 6.41 -3.21
C VAL A 347 -21.75 5.44 -4.20
N ASP A 348 -20.60 5.80 -4.74
CA ASP A 348 -19.79 4.92 -5.58
C ASP A 348 -18.85 4.06 -4.72
N ARG A 349 -18.29 3.00 -5.30
CA ARG A 349 -17.35 2.10 -4.61
C ARG A 349 -16.14 2.80 -3.99
N THR A 350 -15.64 3.82 -4.69
CA THR A 350 -14.43 4.56 -4.32
C THR A 350 -14.72 5.75 -3.41
N THR A 351 -15.98 5.99 -3.02
CA THR A 351 -16.34 7.07 -2.11
C THR A 351 -15.68 6.85 -0.76
N THR A 352 -15.10 7.90 -0.18
CA THR A 352 -14.34 7.80 1.07
C THR A 352 -15.24 7.66 2.29
N MET A 353 -14.71 7.09 3.38
CA MET A 353 -15.44 7.00 4.64
C MET A 353 -15.90 8.34 5.19
N ASN A 354 -15.11 9.42 5.02
CA ASN A 354 -15.51 10.76 5.46
C ASN A 354 -16.77 11.25 4.74
N ASP A 355 -16.82 11.04 3.42
CA ASP A 355 -18.00 11.41 2.63
C ASP A 355 -19.20 10.54 2.99
N ILE A 356 -19.00 9.23 3.19
CA ILE A 356 -20.06 8.30 3.60
C ILE A 356 -20.63 8.69 4.98
N PHE A 357 -19.78 9.07 5.94
CA PHE A 357 -20.21 9.50 7.26
C PHE A 357 -21.13 10.72 7.19
N SER A 358 -20.82 11.69 6.32
CA SER A 358 -21.67 12.86 6.12
C SER A 358 -23.06 12.51 5.59
N VAL A 359 -23.16 11.49 4.73
CA VAL A 359 -24.42 11.05 4.12
C VAL A 359 -25.25 10.20 5.09
N ILE A 360 -24.61 9.34 5.88
CA ILE A 360 -25.30 8.41 6.77
C ILE A 360 -25.79 9.07 8.06
N HIS A 361 -25.24 10.22 8.44
CA HIS A 361 -25.63 10.95 9.65
C HIS A 361 -27.11 11.36 9.63
N ASP A 362 -27.62 11.79 8.48
CA ASP A 362 -28.94 12.38 8.35
C ASP A 362 -30.02 11.38 7.88
N THR A 363 -29.66 10.10 7.72
CA THR A 363 -30.54 9.10 7.13
C THR A 363 -30.77 7.91 8.06
N VAL A 364 -32.01 7.41 8.05
CA VAL A 364 -32.42 6.23 8.84
C VAL A 364 -32.27 4.94 8.02
N THR A 365 -32.00 5.08 6.73
CA THR A 365 -31.84 3.98 5.77
C THR A 365 -30.36 3.68 5.52
N PRO A 366 -30.02 2.44 5.11
CA PRO A 366 -28.69 2.15 4.61
C PRO A 366 -28.36 2.98 3.38
N VAL A 367 -27.07 3.31 3.20
CA VAL A 367 -26.55 3.96 2.01
C VAL A 367 -26.31 2.90 0.94
N ALA A 368 -26.85 3.08 -0.26
CA ALA A 368 -26.65 2.15 -1.36
C ALA A 368 -25.32 2.41 -2.08
N VAL A 369 -24.50 1.38 -2.24
CA VAL A 369 -23.29 1.44 -3.06
C VAL A 369 -23.65 0.99 -4.46
N VAL A 370 -23.47 1.90 -5.43
CA VAL A 370 -23.81 1.68 -6.83
C VAL A 370 -22.57 1.68 -7.70
N ASP A 371 -22.62 0.92 -8.79
CA ASP A 371 -21.60 0.88 -9.82
C ASP A 371 -22.33 0.83 -11.16
N ASN A 372 -22.24 1.90 -11.94
CA ASN A 372 -22.96 2.03 -13.21
C ASN A 372 -24.48 1.73 -13.06
N LYS A 373 -25.11 2.31 -12.02
CA LYS A 373 -26.52 2.11 -11.59
C LYS A 373 -26.86 0.76 -10.97
N LYS A 374 -25.96 -0.23 -11.03
CA LYS A 374 -26.18 -1.53 -10.40
C LYS A 374 -25.89 -1.44 -8.92
N LEU A 375 -26.77 -2.03 -8.11
CA LEU A 375 -26.54 -2.18 -6.69
C LEU A 375 -25.48 -3.25 -6.43
N VAL A 376 -24.35 -2.82 -5.89
CA VAL A 376 -23.22 -3.70 -5.56
C VAL A 376 -23.10 -3.96 -4.06
N GLY A 377 -23.55 -3.02 -3.22
CA GLY A 377 -23.47 -3.12 -1.77
C GLY A 377 -24.43 -2.20 -1.05
N ILE A 378 -24.52 -2.35 0.28
CA ILE A 378 -25.12 -1.36 1.18
C ILE A 378 -24.18 -1.07 2.33
N ILE A 379 -24.24 0.14 2.86
CA ILE A 379 -23.50 0.54 4.06
C ILE A 379 -24.52 0.89 5.14
N VAL A 380 -24.38 0.24 6.28
CA VAL A 380 -25.19 0.50 7.48
C VAL A 380 -24.38 1.31 8.47
N ARG A 381 -25.07 2.09 9.31
CA ARG A 381 -24.41 2.97 10.29
C ARG A 381 -23.44 2.24 11.21
N GLY A 382 -23.81 1.03 11.65
CA GLY A 382 -22.93 0.19 12.47
C GLY A 382 -21.61 -0.16 11.79
N ALA A 383 -21.61 -0.40 10.48
CA ALA A 383 -20.38 -0.72 9.73
C ALA A 383 -19.43 0.48 9.65
N VAL A 384 -19.97 1.70 9.51
CA VAL A 384 -19.17 2.93 9.52
C VAL A 384 -18.55 3.15 10.91
N ILE A 385 -19.34 2.98 11.98
CA ILE A 385 -18.85 3.13 13.36
C ILE A 385 -17.77 2.09 13.67
N ALA A 386 -18.01 0.82 13.34
CA ALA A 386 -17.05 -0.27 13.55
C ALA A 386 -15.73 0.00 12.83
N ALA A 387 -15.80 0.40 11.56
CA ALA A 387 -14.62 0.71 10.75
C ALA A 387 -13.83 1.89 11.33
N LEU A 388 -14.49 2.91 11.89
CA LEU A 388 -13.84 4.02 12.60
C LEU A 388 -13.24 3.59 13.95
N ALA A 389 -13.92 2.69 14.66
CA ALA A 389 -13.60 2.33 16.04
C ALA A 389 -12.33 1.48 16.16
N GLY A 390 -12.01 0.67 15.16
CA GLY A 390 -10.96 -0.33 15.38
C GLY A 390 -11.36 -1.72 14.95
N GLU A 391 -12.63 -2.01 15.16
CA GLU A 391 -13.14 -3.35 15.45
C GLU A 391 -13.41 -4.14 14.18
N SER A 392 -13.03 -5.40 14.21
CA SER A 392 -13.47 -6.37 13.21
C SER A 392 -14.93 -6.77 13.54
N GLU A 393 -15.78 -6.96 12.52
CA GLU A 393 -17.19 -7.30 12.75
C GLU A 393 -17.42 -8.58 13.57
N GLU A 394 -16.40 -9.45 13.74
CA GLU A 394 -16.48 -10.64 14.60
C GLU A 394 -16.58 -10.29 16.09
N GLU A 395 -16.13 -9.11 16.52
CA GLU A 395 -16.27 -8.64 17.90
C GLU A 395 -17.67 -8.09 18.18
N LEU A 396 -18.29 -7.40 17.22
CA LEU A 396 -19.62 -6.78 17.36
C LEU A 396 -20.80 -7.75 17.28
N ILE A 397 -20.60 -8.98 16.80
CA ILE A 397 -21.63 -10.03 16.75
C ILE A 397 -21.63 -10.86 18.05
N ASN A 398 -20.59 -10.73 18.88
CA ASN A 398 -20.40 -11.51 20.11
C ASN A 398 -20.66 -10.72 21.41
N GLU A 399 -21.09 -9.46 21.33
CA GLU A 399 -21.70 -8.68 22.43
C GLU A 399 -23.20 -8.47 22.19
#